data_AF-A0A928JAD1-F1
#
_entry.id   AF-A0A928JAD1-F1
#
_cell.length_a   1.000
_cell.length_b   1.000
_cell.length_c   1.000
_cell.angle_alpha   90.00
_cell.angle_beta   90.00
_cell.angle_gamma   90.00
#
_symmetry.space_group_name_H-M   'P 1'
#
loop_
_entity.id
_entity.type
_entity.pdbx_description
1 polymer ?
#
loop_
_entity_poly.entity_id
_entity_poly.type
_entity_poly.pdbx_seq_one_letter_code
_entity_poly.pdbx_strand_id
1 'polypeptide(L)'
;QYMYDIDGCLYWAVNYWTGSEWRTSDNDFYSGDGLLLYAGHRFGIYGPIGSLRMEYIRDGIEDFEYLTMAEKLYGREEVSKVLSKVTTGVLNYTDDSKIIEAAKAELAQMIMNAEK
;
A
#
# COMPACT_ATOMS: atom_id res chain seq x y z
N GLN A 1 -7.77 -1.59 -6.25
CA GLN A 1 -7.17 -1.10 -7.51
C GLN A 1 -7.11 -2.22 -8.53
N TYR A 2 -6.35 -3.29 -8.27
CA TYR A 2 -6.17 -4.41 -9.20
C TYR A 2 -7.49 -5.03 -9.75
N MET A 3 -8.46 -5.34 -8.88
CA MET A 3 -9.77 -5.91 -9.31
C MET A 3 -10.56 -5.02 -10.28
N TYR A 4 -10.26 -3.73 -10.29
CA TYR A 4 -10.99 -2.72 -11.07
C TYR A 4 -10.16 -2.16 -12.22
N ASP A 5 -9.04 -2.80 -12.57
CA ASP A 5 -8.19 -2.36 -13.69
C ASP A 5 -7.64 -0.94 -13.51
N ILE A 6 -7.33 -0.58 -12.25
CA ILE A 6 -6.75 0.72 -11.90
C ILE A 6 -5.23 0.55 -11.78
N ASP A 7 -4.48 1.38 -12.50
CA ASP A 7 -3.01 1.31 -12.60
C ASP A 7 -2.26 1.82 -11.35
N GLY A 8 -2.92 2.56 -10.46
CA GLY A 8 -2.24 3.09 -9.28
C GLY A 8 -3.09 3.98 -8.38
N CYS A 9 -2.39 4.76 -7.57
CA CYS A 9 -2.98 5.67 -6.58
C CYS A 9 -2.37 7.07 -6.73
N LEU A 10 -3.21 8.09 -6.83
CA LEU A 10 -2.78 9.50 -6.75
C LEU A 10 -3.17 10.05 -5.38
N TYR A 11 -2.21 10.66 -4.69
CA TYR A 11 -2.42 11.33 -3.42
C TYR A 11 -2.21 12.83 -3.55
N TRP A 12 -3.11 13.63 -2.97
CA TRP A 12 -3.17 15.08 -3.22
C TRP A 12 -1.93 15.83 -2.70
N ALA A 13 -1.45 15.49 -1.49
CA ALA A 13 -0.21 16.01 -0.93
C ALA A 13 0.31 15.08 0.18
N VAL A 14 1.63 14.81 0.16
CA VAL A 14 2.27 13.93 1.15
C VAL A 14 3.00 14.69 2.25
N ASN A 15 3.35 15.96 1.99
CA ASN A 15 4.21 16.79 2.83
C ASN A 15 3.81 18.28 2.80
N TYR A 16 2.50 18.57 2.85
CA TYR A 16 1.97 19.93 2.89
C TYR A 16 2.26 20.60 4.24
N TRP A 17 3.54 20.88 4.50
CA TRP A 17 4.05 21.45 5.73
C TRP A 17 4.14 22.96 5.61
N THR A 18 3.91 23.63 6.74
CA THR A 18 3.97 25.09 6.86
C THR A 18 5.11 25.56 7.78
N GLY A 19 5.89 24.61 8.30
CA GLY A 19 7.04 24.85 9.15
C GLY A 19 7.78 23.54 9.49
N SER A 20 8.84 23.65 10.30
CA SER A 20 9.66 22.51 10.75
C SER A 20 9.06 21.75 11.94
N GLU A 21 7.99 22.27 12.56
CA GLU A 21 7.32 21.63 13.69
C GLU A 21 6.12 20.81 13.21
N TRP A 22 6.16 19.49 13.41
CA TRP A 22 5.13 18.53 13.00
C TRP A 22 3.72 18.80 13.59
N ARG A 23 3.61 19.60 14.66
CA ARG A 23 2.33 20.07 15.23
C ARG A 23 1.80 21.32 14.55
N THR A 24 2.66 22.10 13.90
CA THR A 24 2.26 23.35 13.20
C THR A 24 1.70 23.09 11.81
N SER A 25 1.72 21.85 11.34
CA SER A 25 0.97 21.39 10.17
C SER A 25 -0.55 21.30 10.39
N ASP A 26 -1.07 21.65 11.57
CA ASP A 26 -2.50 21.90 11.85
C ASP A 26 -2.96 23.23 11.20
N ASN A 27 -2.81 23.37 9.87
CA ASN A 27 -3.48 24.44 9.15
C ASN A 27 -4.80 23.90 8.58
N ASP A 28 -5.91 24.55 8.95
CA ASP A 28 -7.27 24.46 8.39
C ASP A 28 -7.96 23.09 8.27
N PHE A 29 -7.26 21.98 8.49
CA PHE A 29 -7.77 20.62 8.31
C PHE A 29 -7.66 19.81 9.61
N TYR A 30 -8.69 19.01 9.92
CA TYR A 30 -8.74 18.18 11.12
C TYR A 30 -7.56 17.18 11.17
N SER A 31 -6.87 17.11 12.31
CA SER A 31 -5.92 16.07 12.74
C SER A 31 -5.27 15.26 11.62
N GLY A 32 -4.33 15.88 10.90
CA GLY A 32 -3.37 15.17 10.06
C GLY A 32 -3.83 14.79 8.65
N ASP A 33 -4.88 15.44 8.13
CA ASP A 33 -5.41 15.53 6.74
C ASP A 33 -4.66 14.75 5.64
N GLY A 34 -4.47 13.46 5.87
CA GLY A 34 -3.72 12.64 4.96
C GLY A 34 -2.20 12.79 4.86
N LEU A 35 -1.52 13.69 5.61
CA LEU A 35 -0.06 13.85 5.48
C LEU A 35 0.68 12.53 5.71
N LEU A 36 1.44 12.05 4.72
CA LEU A 36 2.15 10.76 4.79
C LEU A 36 3.58 10.91 5.33
N LEU A 37 4.16 12.10 5.24
CA LEU A 37 5.50 12.43 5.71
C LEU A 37 5.46 13.52 6.78
N TYR A 38 6.37 13.43 7.75
CA TYR A 38 6.53 14.39 8.84
C TYR A 38 7.93 15.00 8.87
N ALA A 39 8.05 16.22 9.40
CA ALA A 39 9.35 16.88 9.57
C ALA A 39 10.17 16.22 10.70
N GLY A 40 11.41 15.83 10.41
CA GLY A 40 12.27 15.10 11.34
C GLY A 40 12.98 15.93 12.42
N HIS A 41 12.80 17.26 12.42
CA HIS A 41 13.54 18.19 13.27
C HIS A 41 13.45 17.86 14.76
N ARG A 42 12.26 17.47 15.25
CA ARG A 42 12.04 17.05 16.64
C ARG A 42 12.92 15.88 17.09
N PHE A 43 13.34 15.05 16.14
CA PHE A 43 14.17 13.87 16.39
C PHE A 43 15.64 14.10 15.99
N GLY A 44 16.04 15.35 15.70
CA GLY A 44 17.40 15.67 15.26
C GLY A 44 17.72 15.21 13.83
N ILE A 45 16.71 14.87 13.03
CA ILE A 45 16.86 14.41 11.66
C ILE A 45 16.64 15.58 10.68
N TYR A 46 17.61 15.83 9.81
CA TYR A 46 17.48 16.80 8.72
C TYR A 46 16.83 16.15 7.50
N GLY A 47 15.49 16.10 7.49
CA GLY A 47 14.70 15.55 6.39
C GLY A 47 13.29 15.08 6.78
N PRO A 48 12.51 14.55 5.81
CA PRO A 48 11.25 13.86 6.09
C PRO A 48 11.46 12.57 6.88
N ILE A 49 10.46 12.21 7.66
CA ILE A 49 10.32 10.89 8.28
C ILE A 49 8.99 10.28 7.80
N GLY A 50 9.02 8.99 7.45
CA GLY A 50 7.84 8.22 7.07
C GLY A 50 6.83 8.07 8.22
N SER A 51 5.56 7.99 7.86
CA SER A 51 4.49 7.65 8.80
C SER A 51 4.10 6.18 8.70
N LEU A 52 3.43 5.66 9.72
CA LEU A 52 2.83 4.32 9.64
C LEU A 52 1.85 4.20 8.46
N ARG A 53 1.13 5.27 8.11
CA ARG A 53 0.23 5.32 6.95
C ARG A 53 1.00 5.22 5.63
N MET A 54 2.18 5.83 5.54
CA MET A 54 3.05 5.70 4.38
C MET A 54 3.53 4.26 4.22
N GLU A 55 3.94 3.61 5.32
CA GLU A 55 4.35 2.20 5.26
C GLU A 55 3.20 1.28 4.81
N TYR A 56 1.97 1.47 5.31
CA TYR A 56 0.82 0.70 4.81
C TYR A 56 0.50 0.93 3.33
N ILE A 57 0.72 2.15 2.81
CA ILE A 57 0.57 2.41 1.38
C ILE A 57 1.65 1.68 0.58
N ARG A 58 2.89 1.66 1.08
CA ARG A 58 3.99 0.92 0.45
C ARG A 58 3.72 -0.59 0.42
N ASP A 59 3.29 -1.16 1.54
CA ASP A 59 2.89 -2.58 1.61
C ASP A 59 1.80 -2.90 0.57
N GLY A 60 0.81 -2.01 0.42
CA GLY A 60 -0.24 -2.18 -0.60
C GLY A 60 0.26 -2.06 -2.05
N ILE A 61 1.29 -1.25 -2.30
CA ILE A 61 1.95 -1.16 -3.61
C ILE A 61 2.72 -2.46 -3.90
N GLU A 62 3.46 -2.98 -2.94
CA GLU A 62 4.20 -4.25 -3.06
C GLU A 62 3.24 -5.43 -3.37
N ASP A 63 2.09 -5.49 -2.70
CA ASP A 63 1.04 -6.47 -3.00
C ASP A 63 0.47 -6.32 -4.41
N PHE A 64 0.29 -5.08 -4.88
CA PHE A 64 -0.16 -4.81 -6.24
C PHE A 64 0.87 -5.27 -7.28
N GLU A 65 2.16 -5.10 -7.01
CA GLU A 65 3.24 -5.60 -7.87
C GLU A 65 3.23 -7.13 -7.94
N TYR A 66 2.99 -7.82 -6.82
CA TYR A 66 2.87 -9.29 -6.81
C TYR A 66 1.72 -9.76 -7.70
N LEU A 67 0.55 -9.14 -7.57
CA LEU A 67 -0.61 -9.43 -8.42
C LEU A 67 -0.29 -9.21 -9.91
N THR A 68 0.33 -8.08 -10.23
CA THR A 68 0.67 -7.70 -11.61
C THR A 68 1.74 -8.61 -12.23
N MET A 69 2.77 -8.99 -11.45
CA MET A 69 3.80 -9.93 -11.90
C MET A 69 3.22 -11.33 -12.12
N ALA A 70 2.43 -11.83 -11.17
CA ALA A 70 1.77 -13.12 -11.30
C ALA A 70 0.79 -13.14 -12.49
N GLU A 71 0.07 -12.05 -12.74
CA GLU A 71 -0.86 -11.94 -13.87
C GLU A 71 -0.12 -12.04 -15.20
N LYS A 72 1.04 -11.38 -15.33
CA LYS A 72 1.87 -11.45 -16.55
C LYS A 72 2.35 -12.87 -16.84
N LEU A 73 2.54 -13.70 -15.82
CA LEU A 73 3.10 -15.05 -15.93
C LEU A 73 2.02 -16.12 -16.08
N TYR A 74 0.89 -16.00 -15.38
CA TYR A 74 -0.16 -17.03 -15.28
C TYR A 74 -1.54 -16.60 -15.78
N GLY A 75 -1.71 -15.32 -16.13
CA GLY A 75 -2.99 -14.75 -16.53
C GLY A 75 -3.87 -14.35 -15.34
N ARG A 76 -4.78 -13.41 -15.61
CA ARG A 76 -5.65 -12.80 -14.58
C ARG A 76 -6.55 -13.80 -13.87
N GLU A 77 -7.04 -14.82 -14.59
CA GLU A 77 -7.94 -15.83 -14.04
C GLU A 77 -7.29 -16.62 -12.90
N GLU A 78 -6.03 -17.04 -13.05
CA GLU A 78 -5.32 -17.77 -12.00
C GLU A 78 -5.05 -16.87 -10.78
N VAL A 79 -4.62 -15.63 -11.01
CA VAL A 79 -4.41 -14.67 -9.92
C VAL A 79 -5.72 -14.34 -9.19
N SER A 80 -6.84 -14.24 -9.91
CA SER A 80 -8.17 -14.02 -9.31
C SER A 80 -8.59 -15.15 -8.37
N LYS A 81 -8.17 -16.41 -8.60
CA LYS A 81 -8.43 -17.53 -7.68
C LYS A 81 -7.71 -17.32 -6.34
N VAL A 82 -6.50 -16.76 -6.36
CA VAL A 82 -5.77 -16.41 -5.14
C VAL A 82 -6.40 -15.19 -4.46
N LEU A 83 -6.65 -14.12 -5.21
CA LEU A 83 -7.18 -12.87 -4.68
C LEU A 83 -8.59 -13.02 -4.08
N SER A 84 -9.43 -13.88 -4.66
CA SER A 84 -10.79 -14.15 -4.15
C SER A 84 -10.83 -14.77 -2.75
N LYS A 85 -9.71 -15.33 -2.27
CA LYS A 85 -9.56 -15.79 -0.87
C LYS A 85 -9.49 -14.62 0.10
N VAL A 86 -9.01 -13.46 -0.36
CA VAL A 86 -8.83 -12.24 0.45
C VAL A 86 -10.00 -11.29 0.29
N THR A 87 -10.47 -11.07 -0.94
CA THR A 87 -11.53 -10.11 -1.23
C THR A 87 -12.30 -10.47 -2.50
N THR A 88 -13.61 -10.16 -2.49
CA THR A 88 -14.49 -10.26 -3.66
C THR A 88 -15.05 -8.90 -4.09
N GLY A 89 -14.62 -7.81 -3.43
CA GLY A 89 -15.04 -6.45 -3.72
C GLY A 89 -14.61 -5.47 -2.63
N VAL A 90 -14.70 -4.16 -2.89
CA VAL A 90 -14.21 -3.11 -1.97
C VAL A 90 -14.70 -3.26 -0.53
N LEU A 91 -15.95 -3.69 -0.33
CA LEU A 91 -16.56 -3.84 0.99
C LEU A 91 -16.56 -5.28 1.51
N ASN A 92 -16.10 -6.24 0.70
CA ASN A 92 -16.12 -7.66 1.01
C ASN A 92 -14.68 -8.19 1.01
N TYR A 93 -14.05 -8.15 2.18
CA TYR A 93 -12.68 -8.61 2.39
C TYR A 93 -12.52 -9.22 3.78
N THR A 94 -11.47 -10.01 3.97
CA THR A 94 -11.07 -10.53 5.28
C THR A 94 -10.06 -9.61 5.95
N ASP A 95 -10.11 -9.51 7.28
CA ASP A 95 -9.12 -8.87 8.14
C ASP A 95 -8.18 -9.88 8.83
N ASP A 96 -8.31 -11.18 8.52
CA ASP A 96 -7.42 -12.22 9.03
C ASP A 96 -6.06 -12.15 8.34
N SER A 97 -5.06 -11.70 9.09
CA SER A 97 -3.69 -11.59 8.61
C SER A 97 -3.12 -12.90 8.09
N LYS A 98 -3.53 -14.06 8.64
CA LYS A 98 -3.04 -15.36 8.16
C LYS A 98 -3.51 -15.67 6.74
N ILE A 99 -4.73 -15.26 6.39
CA ILE A 99 -5.29 -15.46 5.05
C ILE A 99 -4.59 -14.54 4.05
N ILE A 100 -4.39 -13.28 4.44
CA ILE A 100 -3.69 -12.29 3.61
C ILE A 100 -2.24 -12.73 3.35
N GLU A 101 -1.49 -13.09 4.39
CA GLU A 101 -0.09 -13.54 4.25
C GLU A 101 0.03 -14.83 3.44
N ALA A 102 -0.91 -15.77 3.60
CA ALA A 102 -0.94 -16.99 2.77
C ALA A 102 -1.15 -16.66 1.29
N ALA A 103 -2.03 -15.72 0.96
CA ALA A 103 -2.25 -15.28 -0.42
C ALA A 103 -1.00 -14.59 -1.00
N LYS A 104 -0.33 -13.72 -0.23
CA LYS A 104 0.94 -13.11 -0.65
C LYS A 104 2.01 -14.15 -0.93
N ALA A 105 2.16 -15.14 -0.05
CA ALA A 105 3.13 -16.23 -0.22
C ALA A 105 2.83 -17.09 -1.44
N GLU A 106 1.55 -17.35 -1.73
CA GLU A 106 1.12 -18.08 -2.93
C GLU A 106 1.46 -17.33 -4.21
N LEU A 107 1.19 -16.02 -4.27
CA LEU A 107 1.59 -15.16 -5.40
C LEU A 107 3.11 -15.14 -5.59
N ALA A 108 3.88 -14.98 -4.50
CA ALA A 108 5.33 -15.03 -4.55
C ALA A 108 5.83 -16.38 -5.09
N GLN A 109 5.23 -17.49 -4.64
CA GLN A 109 5.61 -18.82 -5.09
C GLN A 109 5.27 -19.05 -6.57
N MET A 110 4.16 -18.50 -7.07
CA MET A 110 3.84 -18.49 -8.50
C MET A 110 4.94 -17.79 -9.28
N ILE A 111 5.32 -16.57 -8.89
CA ILE A 111 6.36 -15.78 -9.57
C ILE A 111 7.70 -16.55 -9.58
N MET A 112 8.14 -17.05 -8.42
CA MET A 112 9.40 -17.79 -8.30
C MET A 112 9.43 -19.11 -9.08
N ASN A 113 8.28 -19.74 -9.34
CA ASN A 113 8.22 -20.99 -10.10
C ASN A 113 8.30 -20.78 -11.62
N ALA A 114 7.89 -19.60 -12.11
CA ALA A 114 8.00 -19.27 -13.53
C ALA A 114 9.43 -18.93 -13.96
N GLU A 115 10.29 -18.55 -13.01
CA GLU A 115 11.71 -18.24 -13.25
C GLU A 115 12.64 -19.46 -13.24
N LYS A 116 12.12 -20.66 -12.94
CA LYS A 116 12.86 -21.93 -12.96
C LYS A 116 12.70 -22.66 -14.28
#